data_AF-A0A180EY54-F1
#
_entry.id   AF-A0A180EY54-F1
#
_cell.length_a   1.000
_cell.length_b   1.000
_cell.length_c   1.000
_cell.angle_alpha   90.00
_cell.angle_beta   90.00
_cell.angle_gamma   90.00
#
_symmetry.space_group_name_H-M   'P 1'
#
loop_
_entity.id
_entity.type
_entity.pdbx_description
1 polymer ?
#
loop_
_entity_poly.entity_id
_entity_poly.type
_entity_poly.pdbx_seq_one_letter_code
_entity_poly.pdbx_strand_id
1 'polypeptide(L)'
;MLKKYEYNNSKKQWIDKRKDVSGLFTILKRYNFTIEENTPSDIDVALDPELLGKVFENLLGAFNPETEESARKQSCSFYTPREIVHYMTDEFLTAYLKNKIDEDWQQKKEETTEALFECKILDPACGSGAFPMGVLNKIIDILKTIEPKINIYETKLNLIEKCIYGVDIQPIAVQIAKLRFFISLICEQTPNNNPADNYGIIPLPNFESKFVSANTLIPLNADQKDRLNLDDPELQKMKNDLWNIRNHKNLRASSWMEKKKIRKEDKELCKNIEEYLLANSAKPDLGKIEKNKLLIVQFEKQITELPEDWVEADNIQSSLFGYEYKALLN
;
A
#
# COMPACT_ATOMS: atom_id res chain seq x y z
N MET A 1 -43.24 3.12 24.44
CA MET A 1 -42.92 3.89 25.67
C MET A 1 -41.57 3.43 26.19
N LEU A 2 -40.51 4.19 25.90
CA LEU A 2 -39.14 3.92 26.35
C LEU A 2 -39.00 4.36 27.82
N LYS A 3 -38.69 3.41 28.71
CA LYS A 3 -38.40 3.69 30.12
C LYS A 3 -36.99 4.28 30.26
N LYS A 4 -36.90 5.47 30.83
CA LYS A 4 -35.66 6.09 31.33
C LYS A 4 -35.05 5.20 32.41
N TYR A 5 -33.77 4.89 32.28
CA TYR A 5 -32.97 4.33 33.37
C TYR A 5 -32.55 5.48 34.30
N GLU A 6 -33.02 5.44 35.55
CA GLU A 6 -32.56 6.31 36.64
C GLU A 6 -31.25 5.77 37.23
N TYR A 7 -30.27 6.67 37.39
CA TYR A 7 -28.96 6.36 37.95
C TYR A 7 -29.03 6.41 39.48
N ASN A 8 -29.00 5.23 40.12
CA ASN A 8 -29.09 5.11 41.56
C ASN A 8 -27.70 5.32 42.20
N ASN A 9 -27.56 6.41 42.96
CA ASN A 9 -26.30 6.87 43.55
C ASN A 9 -26.08 6.28 44.96
N SER A 10 -25.90 4.96 45.06
CA SER A 10 -25.48 4.32 46.33
C SER A 10 -23.96 4.17 46.37
N LYS A 11 -23.34 4.85 47.34
CA LYS A 11 -21.91 4.80 47.65
C LYS A 11 -21.45 3.36 47.88
N LYS A 12 -20.91 2.71 46.84
CA LYS A 12 -20.04 1.55 46.98
C LYS A 12 -18.70 2.04 47.51
N GLN A 13 -18.46 1.83 48.79
CA GLN A 13 -17.13 1.91 49.39
C GLN A 13 -16.29 0.78 48.77
N TRP A 14 -15.40 1.14 47.85
CA TRP A 14 -14.41 0.22 47.32
C TRP A 14 -13.39 -0.06 48.41
N ILE A 15 -13.40 -1.28 48.96
CA ILE A 15 -12.32 -1.76 49.82
C ILE A 15 -11.06 -1.82 48.94
N ASP A 16 -10.17 -0.87 49.14
CA ASP A 16 -8.91 -0.78 48.42
C ASP A 16 -7.97 -1.90 48.89
N LYS A 17 -8.03 -3.03 48.18
CA LYS A 17 -7.05 -4.12 48.27
C LYS A 17 -6.05 -4.07 47.10
N ARG A 18 -5.74 -2.88 46.57
CA ARG A 18 -4.65 -2.75 45.62
C ARG A 18 -3.33 -2.77 46.38
N LYS A 19 -2.63 -3.91 46.28
CA LYS A 19 -1.16 -3.89 46.25
C LYS A 19 -0.75 -2.75 45.33
N ASP A 20 0.30 -2.02 45.71
CA ASP A 20 0.83 -0.84 45.04
C ASP A 20 1.21 -1.18 43.58
N VAL A 21 0.24 -1.17 42.66
CA VAL A 21 0.48 -1.40 41.23
C VAL A 21 0.87 -0.06 40.65
N SER A 22 2.12 0.06 40.21
CA SER A 22 2.62 1.25 39.52
C SER A 22 1.64 1.62 38.39
N GLY A 23 1.07 2.83 38.45
CA GLY A 23 0.16 3.32 37.42
C GLY A 23 0.82 3.34 36.03
N LEU A 24 0.01 3.34 34.96
CA LEU A 24 0.48 3.29 33.57
C LEU A 24 1.61 4.28 33.30
N PHE A 25 1.47 5.54 33.72
CA PHE A 25 2.50 6.56 33.54
C PHE A 25 3.78 6.27 34.33
N THR A 26 3.70 5.62 35.48
CA THR A 26 4.87 5.18 36.25
C THR A 26 5.63 4.07 35.51
N ILE A 27 4.92 3.20 34.79
CA ILE A 27 5.52 2.17 33.94
C ILE A 27 6.16 2.81 32.71
N LEU A 28 5.44 3.69 32.00
CA LEU A 28 5.95 4.35 30.79
C LEU A 28 7.20 5.19 31.11
N LYS A 29 7.23 5.91 32.24
CA LYS A 29 8.40 6.69 32.69
C LYS A 29 9.66 5.86 32.99
N ARG A 30 9.56 4.52 33.07
CA ARG A 30 10.73 3.63 33.26
C ARG A 30 11.46 3.33 31.95
N TYR A 31 10.86 3.68 30.82
CA TYR A 31 11.44 3.47 29.50
C TYR A 31 11.81 4.82 28.89
N ASN A 32 12.94 4.85 28.20
CA ASN A 32 13.23 5.96 27.31
C ASN A 32 12.45 5.71 26.02
N PHE A 33 11.74 6.71 25.52
CA PHE A 33 11.11 6.63 24.21
C PHE A 33 12.03 7.32 23.22
N THR A 34 12.35 6.65 22.11
CA THR A 34 12.98 7.31 20.98
C THR A 34 11.94 7.49 19.88
N ILE A 35 12.11 8.60 19.21
CA ILE A 35 11.32 9.03 18.07
C ILE A 35 11.99 8.57 16.76
N GLU A 36 13.31 8.36 16.80
CA GLU A 36 14.12 8.09 15.63
C GLU A 36 14.34 6.59 15.47
N GLU A 37 13.89 6.03 14.34
CA GLU A 37 14.25 4.67 13.90
C GLU A 37 15.65 4.66 13.24
N ASN A 38 16.56 5.58 13.58
CA ASN A 38 17.67 5.99 12.70
C ASN A 38 19.06 6.07 13.35
N THR A 39 19.49 5.15 14.21
CA THR A 39 20.90 4.69 14.18
C THR A 39 21.05 3.24 14.67
N PRO A 40 22.10 2.50 14.26
CA PRO A 40 22.53 1.26 14.90
C PRO A 40 23.13 1.47 16.30
N SER A 41 23.35 2.71 16.72
CA SER A 41 24.01 3.07 17.98
C SER A 41 23.03 3.35 19.13
N ASP A 42 21.74 3.57 18.86
CA ASP A 42 20.70 3.84 19.88
C ASP A 42 19.99 2.57 20.41
N ILE A 43 20.51 1.39 20.08
CA ILE A 43 19.82 0.08 20.19
C ILE A 43 19.43 -0.30 21.63
N ASP A 44 20.16 0.12 22.67
CA ASP A 44 20.08 -0.61 23.95
C ASP A 44 19.09 -0.06 25.00
N VAL A 45 18.44 1.10 24.81
CA VAL A 45 17.62 1.68 25.92
C VAL A 45 16.29 2.32 25.49
N ALA A 46 16.00 2.52 24.21
CA ALA A 46 14.84 3.31 23.78
C ALA A 46 13.71 2.50 23.09
N LEU A 47 12.46 2.79 23.46
CA LEU A 47 11.25 2.30 22.80
C LEU A 47 11.04 3.12 21.51
N ASP A 48 11.31 2.52 20.36
CA ASP A 48 11.10 3.08 19.03
C ASP A 48 9.72 2.65 18.43
N PRO A 49 9.27 3.26 17.32
CA PRO A 49 8.05 2.84 16.63
C PRO A 49 8.13 1.43 16.02
N GLU A 50 9.33 0.89 15.79
CA GLU A 50 9.57 -0.50 15.36
C GLU A 50 9.16 -1.51 16.44
N LEU A 51 9.34 -1.17 17.72
CA LEU A 51 8.97 -1.99 18.85
C LEU A 51 7.48 -2.27 18.92
N LEU A 52 6.62 -1.41 18.35
CA LEU A 52 5.19 -1.72 18.18
C LEU A 52 4.98 -2.92 17.24
N GLY A 53 5.80 -3.03 16.19
CA GLY A 53 5.85 -4.21 15.32
C GLY A 53 6.33 -5.44 16.08
N LYS A 54 7.43 -5.34 16.84
CA LYS A 54 7.97 -6.44 17.66
C LYS A 54 6.97 -6.91 18.73
N VAL A 55 6.28 -5.99 19.40
CA VAL A 55 5.24 -6.30 20.40
C VAL A 55 4.07 -7.00 19.74
N PHE A 56 3.60 -6.52 18.58
CA PHE A 56 2.55 -7.19 17.84
C PHE A 56 2.93 -8.62 17.44
N GLU A 57 4.16 -8.84 16.97
CA GLU A 57 4.65 -10.18 16.65
C GLU A 57 4.71 -11.11 17.86
N ASN A 58 5.16 -10.59 19.00
CA ASN A 58 5.18 -11.37 20.23
C ASN A 58 3.76 -11.73 20.69
N LEU A 59 2.78 -10.85 20.45
CA LEU A 59 1.37 -11.13 20.72
C LEU A 59 0.79 -12.18 19.76
N LEU A 60 1.19 -12.18 18.48
CA LEU A 60 0.85 -13.25 17.52
C LEU A 60 1.64 -14.55 17.75
N GLY A 61 2.78 -14.45 18.43
CA GLY A 61 3.61 -15.58 18.85
C GLY A 61 3.08 -16.29 20.10
N ALA A 62 2.04 -15.75 20.77
CA ALA A 62 1.43 -16.38 21.92
C ALA A 62 0.89 -17.77 21.54
N PHE A 63 1.45 -18.80 22.18
CA PHE A 63 1.11 -20.19 21.94
C PHE A 63 -0.36 -20.44 22.27
N ASN A 64 -1.13 -21.00 21.33
CA ASN A 64 -2.48 -21.47 21.61
C ASN A 64 -2.39 -22.93 22.12
N PRO A 65 -2.72 -23.20 23.39
CA PRO A 65 -2.63 -24.56 23.96
C PRO A 65 -3.57 -25.57 23.28
N GLU A 66 -4.64 -25.11 22.62
CA GLU A 66 -5.64 -25.98 21.99
C GLU A 66 -5.25 -26.43 20.58
N THR A 67 -4.43 -25.64 19.86
CA THR A 67 -4.07 -25.93 18.45
C THR A 67 -2.61 -26.35 18.27
N GLU A 68 -1.81 -26.39 19.35
CA GLU A 68 -0.36 -26.70 19.37
C GLU A 68 0.49 -25.90 18.36
N GLU A 69 -0.07 -24.82 17.80
CA GLU A 69 0.55 -23.97 16.79
C GLU A 69 0.53 -22.52 17.27
N SER A 70 1.65 -21.82 17.09
CA SER A 70 1.69 -20.37 17.26
C SER A 70 0.97 -19.71 16.10
N ALA A 71 0.08 -18.74 16.34
CA ALA A 71 -0.59 -17.98 15.28
C ALA A 71 0.40 -17.36 14.27
N ARG A 72 1.64 -17.09 14.70
CA ARG A 72 2.79 -16.65 13.88
C ARG A 72 3.16 -17.58 12.71
N LYS A 73 3.12 -18.90 12.89
CA LYS A 73 3.45 -19.87 11.82
C LYS A 73 2.34 -19.96 10.77
N GLN A 74 1.09 -19.84 11.22
CA GLN A 74 -0.07 -19.84 10.33
C GLN A 74 -0.21 -18.53 9.54
N SER A 75 0.19 -17.39 10.14
CA SER A 75 0.09 -16.08 9.49
C SER A 75 1.32 -15.66 8.70
N CYS A 76 2.44 -16.38 8.81
CA CYS A 76 3.75 -16.01 8.25
C CYS A 76 4.20 -14.58 8.60
N SER A 77 3.81 -14.07 9.77
CA SER A 77 4.15 -12.71 10.21
C SER A 77 5.57 -12.68 10.80
N PHE A 78 6.57 -12.48 9.94
CA PHE A 78 7.97 -12.34 10.31
C PHE A 78 8.50 -10.96 9.95
N TYR A 79 9.07 -10.24 10.92
CA TYR A 79 9.75 -8.98 10.65
C TYR A 79 10.96 -9.19 9.74
N THR A 80 11.14 -8.31 8.77
CA THR A 80 12.39 -8.23 8.02
C THR A 80 13.40 -7.45 8.85
N PRO A 81 14.57 -8.02 9.22
CA PRO A 81 15.57 -7.32 10.00
C PRO A 81 15.97 -5.98 9.39
N ARG A 82 16.28 -4.99 10.23
CA ARG A 82 16.52 -3.61 9.82
C ARG A 82 17.69 -3.47 8.85
N GLU A 83 18.73 -4.29 9.03
CA GLU A 83 19.90 -4.34 8.16
C GLU A 83 19.51 -4.78 6.74
N ILE A 84 18.58 -5.73 6.64
CA ILE A 84 18.05 -6.21 5.36
C ILE A 84 17.19 -5.13 4.72
N VAL A 85 16.30 -4.49 5.49
CA VAL A 85 15.49 -3.38 4.98
C VAL A 85 16.40 -2.28 4.46
N HIS A 86 17.38 -1.83 5.23
CA HIS A 86 18.29 -0.75 4.82
C HIS A 86 19.10 -1.10 3.57
N TYR A 87 19.66 -2.32 3.51
CA TYR A 87 20.39 -2.78 2.33
C TYR A 87 19.49 -2.79 1.09
N MET A 88 18.30 -3.39 1.19
CA MET A 88 17.38 -3.51 0.06
C MET A 88 16.87 -2.15 -0.42
N THR A 89 16.60 -1.21 0.47
CA THR A 89 16.14 0.14 0.08
C THR A 89 17.24 0.96 -0.56
N ASP A 90 18.49 0.79 -0.13
CA ASP A 90 19.66 1.44 -0.72
C ASP A 90 19.94 0.93 -2.14
N GLU A 91 19.95 -0.39 -2.33
CA GLU A 91 20.11 -1.02 -3.64
C GLU A 91 18.98 -0.62 -4.60
N PHE A 92 17.72 -0.65 -4.11
CA PHE A 92 16.56 -0.23 -4.89
C PHE A 92 16.67 1.22 -5.38
N LEU A 93 16.92 2.17 -4.46
CA LEU A 93 16.97 3.60 -4.82
C LEU A 93 18.16 3.89 -5.73
N THR A 94 19.31 3.26 -5.49
CA THR A 94 20.49 3.39 -6.35
C THR A 94 20.19 2.90 -7.76
N ALA A 95 19.61 1.71 -7.90
CA ALA A 95 19.24 1.16 -9.20
C ALA A 95 18.19 2.03 -9.92
N TYR A 96 17.17 2.50 -9.19
CA TYR A 96 16.14 3.39 -9.73
C TYR A 96 16.72 4.70 -10.24
N LEU A 97 17.54 5.39 -9.45
CA LEU A 97 18.13 6.68 -9.81
C LEU A 97 19.12 6.55 -10.97
N LYS A 98 19.94 5.49 -10.99
CA LYS A 98 20.82 5.19 -12.13
C LYS A 98 20.06 4.95 -13.43
N ASN A 99 18.91 4.28 -13.36
CA ASN A 99 18.09 4.00 -14.53
C ASN A 99 17.31 5.23 -15.02
N LYS A 100 16.77 6.02 -14.09
CA LYS A 100 15.95 7.20 -14.37
C LYS A 100 16.79 8.39 -14.81
N ILE A 101 18.03 8.51 -14.32
CA ILE A 101 18.96 9.62 -14.56
C ILE A 101 20.22 9.08 -15.26
N ASP A 102 21.24 8.67 -14.50
CA ASP A 102 22.47 8.01 -14.94
C ASP A 102 23.38 7.70 -13.71
N GLU A 103 24.59 7.20 -13.95
CA GLU A 103 25.59 6.91 -12.91
C GLU A 103 25.96 8.13 -12.04
N ASP A 104 25.85 9.35 -12.57
CA ASP A 104 26.24 10.59 -11.90
C ASP A 104 25.07 11.30 -11.19
N TRP A 105 23.96 10.59 -10.93
CA TRP A 105 22.76 11.14 -10.29
C TRP A 105 23.06 11.96 -9.02
N GLN A 106 24.05 11.55 -8.23
CA GLN A 106 24.47 12.24 -7.00
C GLN A 106 24.91 13.70 -7.23
N GLN A 107 25.37 14.03 -8.43
CA GLN A 107 25.80 15.38 -8.82
C GLN A 107 24.61 16.22 -9.37
N LYS A 108 23.54 15.55 -9.81
CA LYS A 108 22.38 16.13 -10.47
C LYS A 108 21.24 16.34 -9.48
N LYS A 109 21.40 17.36 -8.63
CA LYS A 109 20.50 17.64 -7.50
C LYS A 109 19.02 17.81 -7.90
N GLU A 110 18.76 18.60 -8.94
CA GLU A 110 17.40 18.93 -9.39
C GLU A 110 16.72 17.70 -10.01
N GLU A 111 17.39 17.03 -10.95
CA GLU A 111 16.92 15.78 -11.58
C GLU A 111 16.67 14.68 -10.53
N THR A 112 17.57 14.53 -9.56
CA THR A 112 17.42 13.57 -8.46
C THR A 112 16.21 13.89 -7.59
N THR A 113 16.03 15.16 -7.22
CA THR A 113 14.88 15.59 -6.43
C THR A 113 13.57 15.27 -7.15
N GLU A 114 13.47 15.61 -8.44
CA GLU A 114 12.29 15.31 -9.26
C GLU A 114 12.05 13.80 -9.36
N ALA A 115 13.08 13.01 -9.69
CA ALA A 115 12.98 11.56 -9.81
C ALA A 115 12.49 10.90 -8.51
N LEU A 116 12.92 11.39 -7.35
CA LEU A 116 12.49 10.88 -6.04
C LEU A 116 11.00 11.17 -5.77
N PHE A 117 10.50 12.34 -6.15
CA PHE A 117 9.07 12.68 -6.01
C PHE A 117 8.15 11.98 -7.03
N GLU A 118 8.72 11.41 -8.10
CA GLU A 118 8.02 10.58 -9.08
C GLU A 118 8.04 9.07 -8.75
N CYS A 119 8.89 8.65 -7.81
CA CYS A 119 9.15 7.24 -7.50
C CYS A 119 7.96 6.59 -6.76
N LYS A 120 7.02 5.99 -7.49
CA LYS A 120 5.90 5.23 -6.89
C LYS A 120 6.34 3.84 -6.44
N ILE A 121 6.12 3.54 -5.17
CA ILE A 121 6.48 2.31 -4.47
C ILE A 121 5.21 1.63 -3.97
N LEU A 122 5.10 0.33 -4.25
CA LEU A 122 4.03 -0.52 -3.72
C LEU A 122 4.66 -1.74 -3.05
N ASP A 123 4.36 -1.93 -1.77
CA ASP A 123 4.66 -3.18 -1.06
C ASP A 123 3.38 -4.02 -0.92
N PRO A 124 3.24 -5.15 -1.65
CA PRO A 124 2.02 -5.95 -1.70
C PRO A 124 1.82 -6.89 -0.50
N ALA A 125 2.77 -6.94 0.43
CA ALA A 125 2.70 -7.70 1.68
C ALA A 125 3.44 -6.93 2.77
N CYS A 126 3.00 -5.68 2.99
CA CYS A 126 3.81 -4.70 3.69
C CYS A 126 4.00 -4.96 5.18
N GLY A 127 3.21 -5.86 5.76
CA GLY A 127 3.19 -6.13 7.19
C GLY A 127 3.01 -4.82 7.97
N SER A 128 3.89 -4.61 8.96
CA SER A 128 3.96 -3.39 9.77
C SER A 128 4.61 -2.19 9.05
N GLY A 129 4.86 -2.27 7.74
CA GLY A 129 5.34 -1.17 6.91
C GLY A 129 6.86 -0.97 6.93
N ALA A 130 7.65 -2.02 7.16
CA ALA A 130 9.12 -1.93 7.25
C ALA A 130 9.77 -1.37 5.97
N PHE A 131 9.49 -1.96 4.81
CA PHE A 131 10.05 -1.48 3.53
C PHE A 131 9.52 -0.09 3.13
N PRO A 132 8.21 0.18 3.13
CA PRO A 132 7.70 1.53 2.85
C PRO A 132 8.32 2.62 3.72
N MET A 133 8.48 2.36 5.03
CA MET A 133 9.13 3.30 5.95
C MET A 133 10.63 3.43 5.68
N GLY A 134 11.31 2.31 5.42
CA GLY A 134 12.73 2.31 5.06
C GLY A 134 13.02 3.12 3.81
N VAL A 135 12.17 3.01 2.77
CA VAL A 135 12.30 3.82 1.56
C VAL A 135 12.02 5.29 1.86
N LEU A 136 10.95 5.61 2.61
CA LEU A 136 10.66 6.99 3.00
C LEU A 136 11.87 7.66 3.67
N ASN A 137 12.43 7.00 4.68
CA ASN A 137 13.55 7.54 5.45
C ASN A 137 14.78 7.73 4.55
N LYS A 138 15.09 6.74 3.70
CA LYS A 138 16.24 6.84 2.79
C LYS A 138 16.08 7.95 1.75
N ILE A 139 14.88 8.14 1.19
CA ILE A 139 14.59 9.28 0.30
C ILE A 139 14.80 10.59 1.04
N ILE A 140 14.30 10.71 2.28
CA ILE A 140 14.49 11.90 3.11
C ILE A 140 15.98 12.17 3.38
N ASP A 141 16.80 11.15 3.64
CA ASP A 141 18.23 11.32 3.88
C ASP A 141 18.97 11.84 2.63
N ILE A 142 18.61 11.34 1.45
CA ILE A 142 19.13 11.85 0.17
C ILE A 142 18.70 13.32 -0.02
N LEU A 143 17.42 13.63 0.19
CA LEU A 143 16.89 14.99 0.03
C LEU A 143 17.52 15.98 1.02
N LYS A 144 17.76 15.58 2.27
CA LYS A 144 18.49 16.40 3.26
C LYS A 144 19.92 16.69 2.83
N THR A 145 20.57 15.75 2.16
CA THR A 145 21.93 15.95 1.62
C THR A 145 21.92 16.96 0.47
N ILE A 146 20.85 16.97 -0.34
CA ILE A 146 20.66 17.90 -1.45
C ILE A 146 20.30 19.31 -0.93
N GLU A 147 19.31 19.40 -0.03
CA GLU A 147 18.77 20.61 0.57
C GLU A 147 18.72 20.50 2.12
N PRO A 148 19.75 20.96 2.84
CA PRO A 148 19.84 20.79 4.30
C PRO A 148 18.76 21.51 5.12
N LYS A 149 18.07 22.50 4.53
CA LYS A 149 17.01 23.28 5.18
C LYS A 149 15.60 22.85 4.77
N ILE A 150 15.47 21.69 4.14
CA ILE A 150 14.19 21.16 3.67
C ILE A 150 13.20 21.00 4.83
N ASN A 151 11.94 21.37 4.61
CA ASN A 151 10.88 21.11 5.57
C ASN A 151 10.56 19.61 5.57
N ILE A 152 11.09 18.88 6.57
CA ILE A 152 11.00 17.42 6.64
C ILE A 152 9.55 16.96 6.76
N TYR A 153 8.72 17.65 7.55
CA TYR A 153 7.31 17.32 7.69
C TYR A 153 6.57 17.36 6.34
N GLU A 154 6.65 18.50 5.64
CA GLU A 154 5.98 18.69 4.35
C GLU A 154 6.54 17.73 3.29
N THR A 155 7.85 17.48 3.32
CA THR A 155 8.50 16.55 2.39
C THR A 155 8.04 15.12 2.62
N LYS A 156 8.02 14.65 3.87
CA LYS A 156 7.49 13.33 4.22
C LYS A 156 6.04 13.21 3.80
N LEU A 157 5.21 14.20 4.12
CA LEU A 157 3.80 14.19 3.77
C LEU A 157 3.58 14.11 2.25
N ASN A 158 4.33 14.89 1.47
CA ASN A 158 4.29 14.87 0.01
C ASN A 158 4.74 13.54 -0.58
N LEU A 159 5.80 12.94 -0.04
CA LEU A 159 6.28 11.62 -0.47
C LEU A 159 5.24 10.54 -0.14
N ILE A 160 4.68 10.53 1.07
CA ILE A 160 3.63 9.59 1.44
C ILE A 160 2.39 9.74 0.54
N GLU A 161 2.03 10.99 0.22
CA GLU A 161 0.89 11.30 -0.64
C GLU A 161 1.09 10.85 -2.10
N LYS A 162 2.29 10.93 -2.65
CA LYS A 162 2.53 10.66 -4.08
C LYS A 162 3.14 9.30 -4.37
N CYS A 163 3.95 8.79 -3.46
CA CYS A 163 4.92 7.74 -3.73
C CYS A 163 4.64 6.45 -2.99
N ILE A 164 4.09 6.50 -1.77
CA ILE A 164 4.13 5.33 -0.88
C ILE A 164 2.78 4.63 -0.77
N TYR A 165 2.78 3.33 -1.10
CA TYR A 165 1.61 2.46 -1.02
C TYR A 165 1.98 1.11 -0.41
N GLY A 166 1.09 0.57 0.42
CA GLY A 166 1.25 -0.75 1.03
C GLY A 166 -0.06 -1.51 1.07
N VAL A 167 0.01 -2.82 0.90
CA VAL A 167 -1.12 -3.73 1.03
C VAL A 167 -0.72 -4.88 1.92
N ASP A 168 -1.62 -5.31 2.80
CA ASP A 168 -1.40 -6.53 3.58
C ASP A 168 -2.73 -7.24 3.83
N ILE A 169 -2.69 -8.57 3.90
CA ILE A 169 -3.89 -9.37 4.18
C ILE A 169 -4.39 -9.19 5.61
N GLN A 170 -3.51 -8.85 6.56
CA GLN A 170 -3.83 -8.70 7.97
C GLN A 170 -4.18 -7.24 8.30
N PRO A 171 -5.44 -6.94 8.71
CA PRO A 171 -5.83 -5.57 9.05
C PRO A 171 -4.99 -4.95 10.17
N ILE A 172 -4.55 -5.75 11.15
CA ILE A 172 -3.77 -5.24 12.28
C ILE A 172 -2.38 -4.77 11.82
N ALA A 173 -1.73 -5.49 10.90
CA ALA A 173 -0.44 -5.11 10.34
C ALA A 173 -0.52 -3.75 9.61
N VAL A 174 -1.57 -3.58 8.80
CA VAL A 174 -1.92 -2.30 8.14
C VAL A 174 -2.10 -1.16 9.16
N GLN A 175 -2.79 -1.41 10.28
CA GLN A 175 -2.96 -0.37 11.31
C GLN A 175 -1.63 0.01 11.98
N ILE A 176 -0.73 -0.95 12.20
CA ILE A 176 0.61 -0.68 12.74
C ILE A 176 1.44 0.13 11.73
N ALA A 177 1.37 -0.21 10.44
CA ALA A 177 2.01 0.59 9.39
C ALA A 177 1.49 2.04 9.44
N LYS A 178 0.17 2.25 9.44
CA LYS A 178 -0.43 3.60 9.55
C LYS A 178 0.07 4.35 10.79
N LEU A 179 0.13 3.68 11.95
CA LEU A 179 0.61 4.27 13.19
C LEU A 179 2.09 4.68 13.11
N ARG A 180 2.96 3.84 12.52
CA ARG A 180 4.38 4.17 12.32
C ARG A 180 4.56 5.40 11.43
N PHE A 181 3.81 5.48 10.33
CA PHE A 181 3.80 6.67 9.48
C PHE A 181 3.26 7.91 10.20
N PHE A 182 2.28 7.77 11.09
CA PHE A 182 1.82 8.89 11.92
C PHE A 182 2.89 9.37 12.88
N ILE A 183 3.55 8.47 13.60
CA ILE A 183 4.62 8.82 14.53
C ILE A 183 5.74 9.52 13.76
N SER A 184 6.18 8.96 12.63
CA SER A 184 7.21 9.56 11.77
C SER A 184 6.89 11.00 11.33
N LEU A 185 5.61 11.37 11.18
CA LEU A 185 5.19 12.74 10.89
C LEU A 185 5.08 13.63 12.13
N ILE A 186 4.48 13.15 13.23
CA ILE A 186 4.33 13.93 14.48
C ILE A 186 5.69 14.40 14.98
N CYS A 187 6.69 13.54 14.86
CA CYS A 187 8.05 13.79 15.31
C CYS A 187 8.75 14.97 14.63
N GLU A 188 8.29 15.37 13.45
CA GLU A 188 8.81 16.53 12.73
C GLU A 188 8.09 17.84 13.10
N GLN A 189 7.07 17.78 13.96
CA GLN A 189 6.27 18.93 14.34
C GLN A 189 6.78 19.59 15.62
N THR A 190 6.80 20.91 15.64
CA THR A 190 7.20 21.70 16.81
C THR A 190 5.97 22.17 17.58
N PRO A 191 5.74 21.69 18.82
CA PRO A 191 4.60 22.15 19.60
C PRO A 191 4.76 23.62 20.04
N ASN A 192 3.62 24.29 20.19
CA ASN A 192 3.49 25.60 20.80
C ASN A 192 2.62 25.52 22.07
N ASN A 193 2.52 26.63 22.82
CA ASN A 193 1.79 26.67 24.09
C ASN A 193 0.33 27.11 23.95
N ASN A 194 -0.24 27.11 22.74
CA ASN A 194 -1.59 27.62 22.48
C ASN A 194 -2.61 26.48 22.28
N PRO A 195 -3.48 26.19 23.27
CA PRO A 195 -4.50 25.15 23.14
C PRO A 195 -5.52 25.41 22.02
N ALA A 196 -5.78 26.68 21.68
CA ALA A 196 -6.73 27.03 20.62
C ALA A 196 -6.24 26.64 19.22
N ASP A 197 -4.92 26.50 19.06
CA ASP A 197 -4.24 26.10 17.83
C ASP A 197 -3.75 24.64 17.92
N ASN A 198 -4.40 23.81 18.74
CA ASN A 198 -3.99 22.43 19.00
C ASN A 198 -2.49 22.31 19.36
N TYR A 199 -1.97 23.26 20.13
CA TYR A 199 -0.55 23.32 20.50
C TYR A 199 0.39 23.34 19.28
N GLY A 200 -0.03 23.92 18.14
CA GLY A 200 0.77 23.97 16.92
C GLY A 200 0.92 22.62 16.21
N ILE A 201 0.17 21.60 16.65
CA ILE A 201 0.19 20.27 16.05
C ILE A 201 -0.88 20.19 14.97
N ILE A 202 -0.44 19.91 13.76
CA ILE A 202 -1.28 19.67 12.59
C ILE A 202 -2.01 18.34 12.78
N PRO A 203 -3.33 18.29 12.50
CA PRO A 203 -4.09 17.05 12.54
C PRO A 203 -3.49 15.97 11.63
N LEU A 204 -3.52 14.73 12.11
CA LEU A 204 -2.95 13.62 11.36
C LEU A 204 -3.63 13.40 10.01
N PRO A 205 -2.85 13.10 8.96
CA PRO A 205 -3.40 12.82 7.65
C PRO A 205 -4.23 11.54 7.64
N ASN A 206 -4.95 11.29 6.55
CA ASN A 206 -5.68 10.06 6.36
C ASN A 206 -4.90 9.09 5.46
N PHE A 207 -4.50 7.94 6.02
CA PHE A 207 -3.77 6.89 5.30
C PHE A 207 -4.62 5.73 4.78
N GLU A 208 -5.96 5.82 4.83
CA GLU A 208 -6.84 4.75 4.35
C GLU A 208 -6.64 4.38 2.87
N SER A 209 -6.20 5.35 2.04
CA SER A 209 -5.89 5.11 0.62
C SER A 209 -4.43 4.71 0.36
N LYS A 210 -3.58 4.73 1.40
CA LYS A 210 -2.14 4.42 1.31
C LYS A 210 -1.83 3.01 1.76
N PHE A 211 -2.44 2.61 2.87
CA PHE A 211 -2.28 1.26 3.41
C PHE A 211 -3.64 0.58 3.46
N VAL A 212 -3.80 -0.44 2.62
CA VAL A 212 -5.08 -1.13 2.41
C VAL A 212 -4.97 -2.57 2.89
N SER A 213 -5.99 -3.04 3.60
CA SER A 213 -6.09 -4.46 3.90
C SER A 213 -6.75 -5.19 2.73
N ALA A 214 -6.01 -6.06 2.05
CA ALA A 214 -6.51 -6.84 0.92
C ALA A 214 -5.63 -8.07 0.67
N ASN A 215 -6.20 -9.06 -0.04
CA ASN A 215 -5.44 -10.21 -0.49
C ASN A 215 -4.87 -9.93 -1.90
N THR A 216 -3.56 -9.70 -1.98
CA THR A 216 -2.84 -9.40 -3.23
C THR A 216 -2.69 -10.59 -4.16
N LEU A 217 -2.97 -11.81 -3.68
CA LEU A 217 -2.94 -13.04 -4.48
C LEU A 217 -4.26 -13.31 -5.22
N ILE A 218 -5.32 -12.54 -4.97
CA ILE A 218 -6.59 -12.68 -5.71
C ILE A 218 -6.45 -11.90 -7.03
N PRO A 219 -6.32 -12.58 -8.19
CA PRO A 219 -6.26 -11.88 -9.46
C PRO A 219 -7.63 -11.29 -9.80
N LEU A 220 -7.63 -10.21 -10.56
CA LEU A 220 -8.81 -9.81 -11.33
C LEU A 220 -9.03 -10.86 -12.42
N ASN A 221 -10.22 -11.44 -12.52
CA ASN A 221 -10.53 -12.43 -13.56
C ASN A 221 -10.26 -11.83 -14.95
N ALA A 222 -9.52 -12.56 -15.80
CA ALA A 222 -9.13 -12.07 -17.13
C ALA A 222 -10.35 -11.68 -17.99
N ASP A 223 -11.43 -12.47 -17.91
CA ASP A 223 -12.70 -12.19 -18.59
C ASP A 223 -13.40 -10.92 -18.08
N GLN A 224 -13.11 -10.48 -16.86
CA GLN A 224 -13.65 -9.23 -16.29
C GLN A 224 -12.82 -8.02 -16.72
N LYS A 225 -11.49 -8.14 -16.85
CA LYS A 225 -10.63 -7.04 -17.33
C LYS A 225 -11.00 -6.61 -18.75
N ASP A 226 -11.21 -7.58 -19.63
CA ASP A 226 -11.53 -7.34 -21.03
C ASP A 226 -12.94 -6.76 -21.26
N ARG A 227 -13.86 -6.96 -20.31
CA ARG A 227 -15.22 -6.41 -20.35
C ARG A 227 -15.34 -4.98 -19.83
N LEU A 228 -14.38 -4.52 -19.03
CA LEU A 228 -14.46 -3.22 -18.36
C LEU A 228 -13.98 -2.05 -19.22
N ASN A 229 -13.43 -2.31 -20.43
CA ASN A 229 -12.86 -1.32 -21.34
C ASN A 229 -12.16 -0.17 -20.61
N LEU A 230 -11.17 -0.53 -19.78
CA LEU A 230 -10.52 0.41 -18.86
C LEU A 230 -9.79 1.54 -19.58
N ASP A 231 -9.62 1.47 -20.90
CA ASP A 231 -8.98 2.47 -21.75
C ASP A 231 -9.95 3.58 -22.23
N ASP A 232 -11.23 3.49 -21.85
CA ASP A 232 -12.21 4.54 -22.15
C ASP A 232 -11.81 5.91 -21.54
N PRO A 233 -11.71 6.99 -22.35
CA PRO A 233 -11.27 8.30 -21.88
C PRO A 233 -12.13 8.90 -20.76
N GLU A 234 -13.45 8.65 -20.78
CA GLU A 234 -14.37 9.17 -19.78
C GLU A 234 -14.19 8.45 -18.44
N LEU A 235 -14.07 7.12 -18.47
CA LEU A 235 -13.74 6.29 -17.32
C LEU A 235 -12.36 6.64 -16.75
N GLN A 236 -11.37 6.91 -17.59
CA GLN A 236 -10.06 7.38 -17.14
C GLN A 236 -10.14 8.73 -16.42
N LYS A 237 -10.95 9.67 -16.92
CA LYS A 237 -11.21 10.93 -16.23
C LYS A 237 -11.83 10.69 -14.85
N MET A 238 -12.89 9.88 -14.78
CA MET A 238 -13.55 9.55 -13.51
C MET A 238 -12.61 8.83 -12.53
N LYS A 239 -11.74 7.93 -13.01
CA LYS A 239 -10.70 7.28 -12.20
C LYS A 239 -9.70 8.27 -11.66
N ASN A 240 -9.26 9.25 -12.45
CA ASN A 240 -8.35 10.31 -12.02
C ASN A 240 -9.02 11.23 -10.99
N ASP A 241 -10.29 11.57 -11.18
CA ASP A 241 -11.07 12.35 -10.20
C ASP A 241 -11.19 11.59 -8.87
N LEU A 242 -11.46 10.29 -8.93
CA LEU A 242 -11.55 9.42 -7.75
C LEU A 242 -10.18 9.30 -7.05
N TRP A 243 -9.11 9.15 -7.83
CA TRP A 243 -7.74 9.17 -7.34
C TRP A 243 -7.44 10.47 -6.58
N ASN A 244 -7.82 11.61 -7.15
CA ASN A 244 -7.62 12.92 -6.52
C ASN A 244 -8.42 13.07 -5.21
N ILE A 245 -9.66 12.58 -5.18
CA ILE A 245 -10.49 12.57 -3.97
C ILE A 245 -9.81 11.71 -2.89
N ARG A 246 -9.37 10.49 -3.23
CA ARG A 246 -8.84 9.51 -2.27
C ARG A 246 -7.42 9.80 -1.80
N ASN A 247 -6.54 10.24 -2.68
CA ASN A 247 -5.12 10.40 -2.38
C ASN A 247 -4.74 11.82 -1.98
N HIS A 248 -5.34 12.85 -2.57
CA HIS A 248 -4.99 14.24 -2.28
C HIS A 248 -5.94 14.83 -1.24
N LYS A 249 -7.24 14.93 -1.57
CA LYS A 249 -8.23 15.58 -0.70
C LYS A 249 -8.40 14.85 0.62
N ASN A 250 -8.66 13.54 0.57
CA ASN A 250 -8.95 12.76 1.77
C ASN A 250 -7.75 12.69 2.72
N LEU A 251 -6.53 12.60 2.17
CA LEU A 251 -5.29 12.49 2.95
C LEU A 251 -5.04 13.76 3.78
N ARG A 252 -5.24 14.94 3.20
CA ARG A 252 -5.00 16.23 3.88
C ARG A 252 -6.21 16.79 4.63
N ALA A 253 -7.37 16.16 4.52
CA ALA A 253 -8.58 16.62 5.17
C ALA A 253 -8.42 16.68 6.69
N SER A 254 -8.63 17.86 7.26
CA SER A 254 -8.34 18.11 8.68
C SER A 254 -9.61 18.16 9.53
N SER A 255 -10.72 18.68 8.99
CA SER A 255 -11.97 18.83 9.74
C SER A 255 -12.93 17.66 9.53
N TRP A 256 -13.77 17.37 10.54
CA TRP A 256 -14.83 16.36 10.41
C TRP A 256 -15.82 16.70 9.27
N MET A 257 -16.16 17.98 9.08
CA MET A 257 -17.07 18.42 8.03
C MET A 257 -16.48 18.16 6.63
N GLU A 258 -15.21 18.49 6.45
CA GLU A 258 -14.47 18.23 5.21
C GLU A 258 -14.38 16.73 4.92
N LYS A 259 -13.98 15.92 5.92
CA LYS A 259 -13.96 14.45 5.82
C LYS A 259 -15.32 13.89 5.45
N LYS A 260 -16.41 14.43 6.01
CA LYS A 260 -17.79 14.01 5.68
C LYS A 260 -18.16 14.37 4.23
N LYS A 261 -17.80 15.58 3.77
CA LYS A 261 -18.02 16.02 2.39
C LYS A 261 -17.26 15.14 1.39
N ILE A 262 -15.97 14.90 1.62
CA ILE A 262 -15.12 14.06 0.78
C ILE A 262 -15.65 12.63 0.68
N ARG A 263 -16.11 12.04 1.79
CA ARG A 263 -16.75 10.71 1.75
C ARG A 263 -18.05 10.67 0.95
N LYS A 264 -18.78 11.79 0.89
CA LYS A 264 -19.97 11.89 0.04
C LYS A 264 -19.57 11.98 -1.43
N GLU A 265 -18.59 12.84 -1.76
CA GLU A 265 -18.03 12.96 -3.12
C GLU A 265 -17.49 11.62 -3.62
N ASP A 266 -16.71 10.89 -2.80
CA ASP A 266 -16.18 9.56 -3.13
C ASP A 266 -17.30 8.56 -3.47
N LYS A 267 -18.33 8.49 -2.62
CA LYS A 267 -19.47 7.57 -2.83
C LYS A 267 -20.26 7.91 -4.08
N GLU A 268 -20.50 9.19 -4.33
CA GLU A 268 -21.25 9.67 -5.50
C GLU A 268 -20.49 9.36 -6.78
N LEU A 269 -19.17 9.62 -6.81
CA LEU A 269 -18.33 9.29 -7.96
C LEU A 269 -18.20 7.79 -8.18
N CYS A 270 -18.06 6.98 -7.12
CA CYS A 270 -18.07 5.51 -7.25
C CYS A 270 -19.38 5.01 -7.86
N LYS A 271 -20.52 5.57 -7.44
CA LYS A 271 -21.82 5.23 -7.99
C LYS A 271 -21.92 5.62 -9.48
N ASN A 272 -21.43 6.80 -9.85
CA ASN A 272 -21.40 7.23 -11.25
C ASN A 272 -20.54 6.30 -12.12
N ILE A 273 -19.37 5.87 -11.61
CA ILE A 273 -18.50 4.90 -12.29
C ILE A 273 -19.22 3.56 -12.44
N GLU A 274 -19.91 3.07 -11.40
CA GLU A 274 -20.68 1.83 -11.45
C GLU A 274 -21.80 1.91 -12.50
N GLU A 275 -22.60 2.97 -12.50
CA GLU A 275 -23.65 3.21 -13.49
C GLU A 275 -23.09 3.28 -14.91
N TYR A 276 -21.94 3.95 -15.08
CA TYR A 276 -21.23 4.05 -16.35
C TYR A 276 -20.77 2.68 -16.86
N LEU A 277 -20.12 1.90 -16.00
CA LEU A 277 -19.66 0.56 -16.32
C LEU A 277 -20.82 -0.38 -16.67
N LEU A 278 -21.94 -0.30 -15.93
CA LEU A 278 -23.14 -1.08 -16.24
C LEU A 278 -23.72 -0.70 -17.61
N ALA A 279 -23.85 0.61 -17.89
CA ALA A 279 -24.37 1.10 -19.17
C ALA A 279 -23.47 0.73 -20.36
N ASN A 280 -22.15 0.69 -20.17
CA ASN A 280 -21.20 0.36 -21.24
C ASN A 280 -20.89 -1.13 -21.36
N SER A 281 -21.02 -1.92 -20.29
CA SER A 281 -20.88 -3.39 -20.35
C SER A 281 -21.91 -4.06 -21.27
N ALA A 282 -23.05 -3.39 -21.50
CA ALA A 282 -24.10 -3.82 -22.41
C ALA A 282 -23.87 -3.42 -23.88
N LYS A 283 -22.84 -2.61 -24.18
CA LYS A 283 -22.53 -2.15 -25.54
C LYS A 283 -21.38 -2.95 -26.14
N PRO A 284 -21.46 -3.36 -27.42
CA PRO A 284 -20.32 -3.95 -28.10
C PRO A 284 -19.16 -2.94 -28.17
N ASP A 285 -17.95 -3.37 -27.81
CA ASP A 285 -16.73 -2.58 -27.96
C ASP A 285 -16.36 -2.46 -29.44
N LEU A 286 -16.83 -1.39 -30.08
CA LEU A 286 -16.63 -1.12 -31.50
C LEU A 286 -15.14 -1.00 -31.86
N GLY A 287 -14.30 -0.46 -30.97
CA GLY A 287 -12.87 -0.32 -31.20
C GLY A 287 -12.15 -1.68 -31.21
N LYS A 288 -12.50 -2.56 -30.26
CA LYS A 288 -12.00 -3.95 -30.24
C LYS A 288 -12.52 -4.75 -31.43
N ILE A 289 -13.76 -4.52 -31.85
CA ILE A 289 -14.33 -5.11 -33.08
C ILE A 289 -13.54 -4.66 -34.31
N GLU A 290 -13.23 -3.37 -34.45
CA GLU A 290 -12.48 -2.84 -35.58
C GLU A 290 -11.04 -3.34 -35.60
N LYS A 291 -10.37 -3.38 -34.44
CA LYS A 291 -9.03 -3.96 -34.30
C LYS A 291 -9.01 -5.45 -34.64
N ASN A 292 -10.01 -6.22 -34.19
CA ASN A 292 -10.15 -7.63 -34.51
C ASN A 292 -10.43 -7.84 -36.01
N LYS A 293 -11.22 -6.97 -36.65
CA LYS A 293 -11.42 -6.99 -38.11
C LYS A 293 -10.11 -6.76 -38.86
N LEU A 294 -9.29 -5.80 -38.43
CA LEU A 294 -7.97 -5.57 -39.03
C LEU A 294 -7.04 -6.78 -38.85
N LEU A 295 -7.04 -7.40 -37.67
CA LEU A 295 -6.27 -8.63 -37.41
C LEU A 295 -6.74 -9.80 -38.28
N ILE A 296 -8.05 -9.97 -38.47
CA ILE A 296 -8.61 -10.98 -39.37
C ILE A 296 -8.08 -10.77 -40.79
N VAL A 297 -8.16 -9.55 -41.32
CA VAL A 297 -7.64 -9.23 -42.66
C VAL A 297 -6.14 -9.51 -42.75
N GLN A 298 -5.38 -9.19 -41.70
CA GLN A 298 -3.95 -9.45 -41.66
C GLN A 298 -3.63 -10.95 -41.63
N PHE A 299 -4.37 -11.75 -40.85
CA PHE A 299 -4.21 -13.20 -40.79
C PHE A 299 -4.68 -13.89 -42.07
N GLU A 300 -5.76 -13.43 -42.70
CA GLU A 300 -6.21 -13.92 -44.01
C GLU A 300 -5.13 -13.72 -45.08
N LYS A 301 -4.44 -12.57 -45.05
CA LYS A 301 -3.30 -12.31 -45.93
C LYS A 301 -2.12 -13.25 -45.64
N GLN A 302 -1.80 -13.47 -44.37
CA GLN A 302 -0.75 -14.43 -43.99
C GLN A 302 -1.08 -15.86 -44.44
N ILE A 303 -2.35 -16.27 -44.31
CA ILE A 303 -2.81 -17.59 -44.79
C ILE A 303 -2.60 -17.74 -46.29
N THR A 304 -2.85 -16.69 -47.08
CA THR A 304 -2.64 -16.72 -48.54
C THR A 304 -1.17 -16.72 -48.95
N GLU A 305 -0.28 -16.26 -48.07
CA GLU A 305 1.17 -16.27 -48.29
C GLU A 305 1.84 -17.57 -47.81
N LEU A 306 1.13 -18.44 -47.09
CA LEU A 306 1.64 -19.75 -46.69
C LEU A 306 1.70 -20.70 -47.90
N PRO A 307 2.79 -21.48 -48.06
CA PRO A 307 2.88 -22.48 -49.12
C PRO A 307 1.82 -23.56 -48.92
N GLU A 308 1.08 -23.89 -49.99
CA GLU A 308 0.18 -25.04 -50.01
C GLU A 308 0.99 -26.34 -50.13
N ASP A 309 1.29 -26.97 -49.00
CA ASP A 309 1.79 -28.34 -48.97
C ASP A 309 0.60 -29.32 -49.11
N TRP A 310 0.37 -29.77 -50.33
CA TRP A 310 -0.54 -30.88 -50.61
C TRP A 310 0.13 -32.18 -50.17
N VAL A 311 -0.17 -32.63 -48.95
CA VAL A 311 0.15 -33.99 -48.54
C VAL A 311 -0.84 -34.92 -49.25
N GLU A 312 -0.38 -35.68 -50.25
CA GLU A 312 -1.16 -36.81 -50.76
C GLU A 312 -1.54 -37.68 -49.56
N ALA A 313 -2.83 -37.91 -49.38
CA ALA A 313 -3.34 -38.77 -48.32
C ALA A 313 -2.94 -40.22 -48.66
N ASP A 314 -1.66 -40.55 -48.48
CA ASP A 314 -1.19 -41.92 -48.46
C ASP A 314 -1.90 -42.61 -47.31
N ASN A 315 -2.87 -43.45 -47.68
CA ASN A 315 -3.63 -44.38 -46.85
C ASN A 315 -3.34 -44.25 -45.35
N ILE A 316 -4.10 -43.37 -44.68
CA ILE A 316 -4.22 -43.41 -43.22
C ILE A 316 -4.86 -44.77 -42.89
N GLN A 317 -4.02 -45.77 -42.65
CA GLN A 317 -4.46 -47.01 -42.05
C GLN A 317 -4.80 -46.67 -40.60
N SER A 318 -6.08 -46.45 -40.32
CA SER A 318 -6.55 -46.25 -38.95
C SER A 318 -6.27 -47.53 -38.17
N SER A 319 -5.30 -47.47 -37.25
CA SER A 319 -5.27 -48.42 -36.16
C SER A 319 -6.40 -48.06 -35.19
N LEU A 320 -6.98 -49.08 -34.54
CA LEU A 320 -8.10 -48.95 -33.60
C LEU A 320 -7.79 -48.02 -32.38
N PHE A 321 -6.55 -47.51 -32.25
CA PHE A 321 -6.06 -46.74 -31.11
C PHE A 321 -5.31 -45.44 -31.45
N GLY A 322 -5.67 -44.75 -32.55
CA GLY A 322 -5.26 -43.34 -32.75
C GLY A 322 -3.82 -43.12 -33.27
N TYR A 323 -3.59 -41.93 -33.81
CA TYR A 323 -2.47 -41.56 -34.69
C TYR A 323 -1.06 -41.71 -34.09
N GLU A 324 -0.16 -42.40 -34.81
CA GLU A 324 1.30 -42.27 -34.64
C GLU A 324 1.82 -41.16 -35.56
N TYR A 325 2.34 -40.08 -34.99
CA TYR A 325 3.17 -39.14 -35.74
C TYR A 325 4.52 -39.80 -36.04
N LYS A 326 4.80 -40.08 -37.32
CA LYS A 326 6.18 -40.33 -37.76
C LYS A 326 6.96 -39.02 -37.64
N ALA A 327 7.95 -39.00 -36.75
CA ALA A 327 8.94 -37.94 -36.70
C ALA A 327 9.65 -37.84 -38.06
N LEU A 328 9.59 -36.65 -38.67
CA LEU A 328 10.40 -36.30 -39.81
C LEU A 328 11.85 -36.14 -39.33
N LEU A 329 12.68 -37.15 -39.62
CA LEU A 329 14.12 -37.02 -39.72
C LEU A 329 14.44 -36.59 -41.16
N ASN A 330 14.81 -35.32 -41.34
CA ASN A 330 16.05 -34.88 -42.00
C ASN A 330 16.13 -33.36 -42.04
#